data_AF-A0A527GKZ6-F1
#
_entry.id   AF-A0A527GKZ6-F1
#
_cell.length_a   1.000
_cell.length_b   1.000
_cell.length_c   1.000
_cell.angle_alpha   90.00
_cell.angle_beta   90.00
_cell.angle_gamma   90.00
#
_symmetry.space_group_name_H-M   'P 1'
#
loop_
_entity.id
_entity.type
_entity.pdbx_description
1 polymer ?
#
loop_
_entity_poly.entity_id
_entity_poly.type
_entity_poly.pdbx_seq_one_letter_code
_entity_poly.pdbx_strand_id
1 'polypeptide(L)'
;VAVTTELSDTKIRFTIGSVVLTSKLIDGTFPDYQRVIPTGNDKKLIIDRQSFAAAVDRVSTISSERGRAVKLSISEGQVTLAVNNPDSGSATEELSADYSSDPIEIGFNAKYLLDVAAQ
;
A
#
# COMPACT_ATOMS: atom_id res chain seq x y z
N VAL A 1 -9.49 23.01 17.24
CA VAL A 1 -9.33 24.26 16.47
C VAL A 1 -9.90 24.02 15.09
N ALA A 2 -10.83 24.85 14.62
CA ALA A 2 -11.40 24.71 13.28
C ALA A 2 -10.42 25.24 12.23
N VAL A 3 -10.37 24.59 11.07
CA VAL A 3 -9.59 25.03 9.91
C VAL A 3 -10.58 25.51 8.85
N THR A 4 -10.47 26.76 8.43
CA THR A 4 -11.24 27.28 7.30
C THR A 4 -10.42 27.07 6.02
N THR A 5 -11.06 26.55 4.97
CA THR A 5 -10.44 26.30 3.67
C THR A 5 -11.15 27.13 2.60
N GLU A 6 -10.35 27.86 1.82
CA GLU A 6 -10.82 28.68 0.70
C GLU A 6 -10.03 28.31 -0.56
N LEU A 7 -10.73 28.21 -1.69
CA LEU A 7 -10.17 27.76 -2.96
C LEU A 7 -10.49 28.77 -4.07
N SER A 8 -9.51 29.04 -4.92
CA SER A 8 -9.68 29.72 -6.20
C SER A 8 -9.05 28.90 -7.32
N ASP A 9 -9.18 29.36 -8.57
CA ASP A 9 -8.62 28.67 -9.75
C ASP A 9 -7.09 28.48 -9.70
N THR A 10 -6.37 29.27 -8.89
CA THR A 10 -4.89 29.26 -8.88
C THR A 10 -4.29 29.16 -7.48
N LYS A 11 -5.10 29.22 -6.42
CA LYS A 11 -4.61 29.23 -5.04
C LYS A 11 -5.54 28.47 -4.11
N ILE A 12 -4.95 27.93 -3.05
CA ILE A 12 -5.67 27.40 -1.89
C ILE A 12 -5.19 28.12 -0.64
N ARG A 13 -6.11 28.41 0.28
CA ARG A 13 -5.84 29.06 1.56
C ARG A 13 -6.41 28.23 2.71
N PHE A 14 -5.62 28.13 3.77
CA PHE A 14 -6.02 27.55 5.04
C PHE A 14 -5.87 28.59 6.15
N THR A 15 -6.90 28.74 6.99
CA THR A 15 -6.89 29.64 8.15
C THR A 15 -7.12 28.83 9.43
N ILE A 16 -6.19 28.96 10.38
CA ILE A 16 -6.17 28.22 11.65
C ILE A 16 -5.92 29.23 12.78
N GLY A 17 -6.99 29.69 13.43
CA GLY A 17 -6.88 30.78 14.41
C GLY A 17 -6.31 32.05 13.75
N SER A 18 -5.15 32.52 14.21
CA SER A 18 -4.42 33.66 13.65
C SER A 18 -3.46 33.31 12.50
N VAL A 19 -3.25 32.02 12.22
CA VAL A 19 -2.34 31.56 11.17
C VAL A 19 -3.08 31.47 9.84
N VAL A 20 -2.48 32.03 8.78
CA VAL A 20 -2.98 31.96 7.41
C VAL A 20 -1.90 31.39 6.50
N LEU A 21 -2.17 30.25 5.86
CA LEU A 21 -1.31 29.62 4.86
C LEU A 21 -1.94 29.75 3.48
N THR A 22 -1.20 30.23 2.50
CA THR A 22 -1.65 30.31 1.10
C THR A 22 -0.63 29.61 0.20
N SER A 23 -1.11 28.69 -0.65
CA SER A 23 -0.29 28.00 -1.64
C SER A 23 -0.82 28.25 -3.05
N LYS A 24 0.07 28.24 -4.03
CA LYS A 24 -0.33 28.12 -5.44
C LYS A 24 -0.81 26.69 -5.70
N LEU A 25 -1.78 26.56 -6.61
CA LEU A 25 -2.15 25.27 -7.17
C LEU A 25 -1.16 24.88 -8.26
N ILE A 26 -1.02 23.57 -8.47
CA ILE A 26 -0.30 23.03 -9.63
C ILE A 26 -1.16 23.29 -10.86
N ASP A 27 -0.56 23.91 -11.88
CA ASP A 27 -1.21 24.07 -13.17
C ASP A 27 -1.14 22.76 -13.95
N GLY A 28 -2.30 22.25 -14.37
CA GLY A 28 -2.43 20.99 -15.07
C GLY A 28 -3.69 20.21 -14.69
N THR A 29 -4.08 19.30 -15.57
CA THR A 29 -5.18 18.37 -15.30
C THR A 29 -4.62 17.14 -14.59
N PHE A 30 -5.14 16.86 -13.39
CA PHE A 30 -4.81 15.61 -12.71
C PHE A 30 -5.36 14.43 -13.55
N PRO A 31 -4.60 13.32 -13.72
CA PRO A 31 -5.06 12.18 -14.49
C PRO A 31 -6.39 11.64 -13.95
N ASP A 32 -7.20 11.07 -14.86
CA ASP A 32 -8.43 10.36 -14.47
C ASP A 32 -8.08 9.06 -13.73
N TYR A 33 -7.89 9.19 -12.41
CA TYR A 33 -7.45 8.10 -11.53
C TYR A 33 -8.52 7.01 -11.39
N GLN A 34 -9.79 7.29 -11.69
CA GLN A 34 -10.84 6.27 -11.59
C GLN A 34 -10.59 5.11 -12.54
N ARG A 35 -9.92 5.36 -13.68
CA ARG A 35 -9.60 4.36 -14.70
C ARG A 35 -8.58 3.31 -14.24
N VAL A 36 -7.80 3.58 -13.20
CA VAL A 36 -6.81 2.64 -12.66
C VAL A 36 -7.31 1.91 -11.41
N ILE A 37 -8.47 2.28 -10.87
CA ILE A 37 -9.09 1.58 -9.75
C ILE A 37 -9.82 0.35 -10.31
N PRO A 38 -9.38 -0.88 -10.01
CA PRO A 38 -10.01 -2.08 -10.52
C PRO A 38 -11.44 -2.20 -10.02
N THR A 39 -12.37 -2.49 -10.94
CA THR A 39 -13.77 -2.80 -10.63
C THR A 39 -13.99 -4.28 -10.91
N GLY A 40 -14.71 -4.98 -10.02
CA GLY A 40 -15.00 -6.40 -10.20
C GLY A 40 -13.88 -7.36 -9.79
N ASN A 41 -13.06 -7.03 -8.79
CA ASN A 41 -12.20 -8.02 -8.14
C ASN A 41 -13.07 -9.18 -7.60
N ASP A 42 -12.80 -10.39 -8.06
CA ASP A 42 -13.54 -11.62 -7.72
C ASP A 42 -12.97 -12.34 -6.49
N LYS A 43 -11.77 -11.93 -6.03
CA LYS A 43 -11.04 -12.53 -4.92
C LYS A 43 -10.88 -11.53 -3.78
N LYS A 44 -11.24 -11.96 -2.57
CA LYS A 44 -11.16 -11.13 -1.36
C LYS A 44 -10.42 -11.88 -0.26
N LEU A 45 -9.29 -11.31 0.16
CA LEU A 45 -8.50 -11.75 1.32
C LEU A 45 -8.77 -10.80 2.49
N ILE A 46 -9.09 -11.33 3.66
CA ILE A 46 -9.18 -10.56 4.91
C ILE A 46 -8.09 -11.05 5.85
N ILE A 47 -7.27 -10.15 6.37
CA ILE A 47 -6.09 -10.49 7.18
C ILE A 47 -5.88 -9.47 8.30
N ASP A 48 -5.26 -9.90 9.39
CA ASP A 48 -4.81 -8.98 10.43
C ASP A 48 -3.72 -8.03 9.91
N ARG A 49 -4.03 -6.73 9.92
CA ARG A 49 -3.17 -5.67 9.38
C ARG A 49 -1.80 -5.64 10.06
N GLN A 50 -1.75 -5.77 11.40
CA GLN A 50 -0.51 -5.65 12.15
C GLN A 50 0.43 -6.83 11.89
N SER A 51 -0.11 -8.04 11.88
CA SER A 51 0.64 -9.27 11.59
C SER A 51 1.15 -9.26 10.14
N PHE A 52 0.31 -8.86 9.19
CA PHE A 52 0.71 -8.70 7.79
C PHE A 52 1.84 -7.68 7.62
N ALA A 53 1.70 -6.48 8.20
CA ALA A 53 2.74 -5.44 8.11
C ALA A 53 4.07 -5.92 8.70
N ALA A 54 4.03 -6.56 9.87
CA ALA A 54 5.24 -7.07 10.53
C ALA A 54 5.91 -8.19 9.71
N ALA A 55 5.12 -9.06 9.07
CA ALA A 55 5.65 -10.11 8.21
C ALA A 55 6.27 -9.55 6.93
N VAL A 56 5.60 -8.59 6.27
CA VAL A 56 6.14 -7.92 5.08
C VAL A 56 7.46 -7.22 5.41
N ASP A 57 7.55 -6.53 6.54
CA ASP A 57 8.77 -5.85 7.00
C ASP A 57 9.93 -6.84 7.18
N ARG A 58 9.68 -7.95 7.90
CA ARG A 58 10.67 -9.03 8.10
C ARG A 58 11.15 -9.64 6.79
N VAL A 59 10.25 -10.10 5.93
CA VAL A 59 10.68 -10.75 4.66
C VAL A 59 11.36 -9.75 3.73
N SER A 60 10.97 -8.48 3.77
CA SER A 60 11.58 -7.43 2.94
C SER A 60 13.01 -7.08 3.35
N THR A 61 13.42 -7.39 4.58
CA THR A 61 14.80 -7.17 5.06
C THR A 61 15.81 -8.01 4.28
N ILE A 62 15.41 -9.16 3.73
CA ILE A 62 16.25 -10.02 2.89
C ILE A 62 16.23 -9.58 1.42
N SER A 63 15.30 -8.71 1.03
CA SER A 63 15.20 -8.20 -0.34
C SER A 63 16.33 -7.21 -0.65
N SER A 64 16.76 -7.16 -1.90
CA SER A 64 17.68 -6.12 -2.35
C SER A 64 16.98 -4.76 -2.46
N GLU A 65 17.70 -3.65 -2.23
CA GLU A 65 17.15 -2.29 -2.35
C GLU A 65 16.50 -2.01 -3.72
N ARG A 66 16.99 -2.68 -4.78
CA ARG A 66 16.46 -2.57 -6.14
C ARG A 66 15.24 -3.46 -6.39
N GLY A 67 15.15 -4.61 -5.73
CA GLY A 67 14.12 -5.60 -5.98
C GLY A 67 12.82 -5.27 -5.27
N ARG A 68 12.89 -5.08 -3.93
CA ARG A 68 11.75 -4.87 -3.00
C ARG A 68 10.50 -5.71 -3.32
N ALA A 69 10.62 -6.80 -4.07
CA ALA A 69 9.52 -7.59 -4.56
C ALA A 69 9.22 -8.69 -3.54
N VAL A 70 7.96 -8.79 -3.14
CA VAL A 70 7.45 -9.83 -2.26
C VAL A 70 6.40 -10.59 -3.06
N LYS A 71 6.57 -11.92 -3.14
CA LYS A 71 5.57 -12.81 -3.69
C LYS A 71 4.57 -13.16 -2.58
N LEU A 72 3.29 -13.01 -2.86
CA LEU A 72 2.18 -13.47 -2.05
C LEU A 72 1.61 -14.71 -2.73
N SER A 73 1.68 -15.86 -2.08
CA SER A 73 0.96 -17.07 -2.48
C SER A 73 -0.23 -17.22 -1.54
N ILE A 74 -1.44 -17.07 -2.05
CA ILE A 74 -2.68 -17.07 -1.27
C ILE A 74 -3.44 -18.36 -1.58
N SER A 75 -3.83 -19.08 -0.53
CA SER A 75 -4.65 -20.30 -0.61
C SER A 75 -5.70 -20.28 0.50
N GLU A 76 -6.56 -21.30 0.55
CA GLU A 76 -7.62 -21.39 1.55
C GLU A 76 -7.07 -21.21 2.97
N GLY A 77 -7.57 -20.20 3.68
CA GLY A 77 -7.19 -19.93 5.07
C GLY A 77 -5.80 -19.32 5.31
N GLN A 78 -4.99 -19.06 4.27
CA GLN A 78 -3.57 -18.71 4.44
C GLN A 78 -3.01 -17.80 3.34
N VAL A 79 -2.03 -16.97 3.71
CA VAL A 79 -1.10 -16.32 2.78
C VAL A 79 0.34 -16.62 3.17
N THR A 80 1.16 -16.96 2.17
CA THR A 80 2.60 -17.12 2.29
C THR A 80 3.29 -15.95 1.59
N LEU A 81 4.13 -15.23 2.33
CA LEU A 81 5.01 -14.18 1.82
C LEU A 81 6.37 -14.78 1.52
N ALA A 82 6.92 -14.52 0.35
CA ALA A 82 8.24 -14.99 -0.03
C ALA A 82 9.07 -13.90 -0.71
N VAL A 83 10.34 -13.83 -0.34
CA VAL A 83 11.37 -13.02 -0.98
C VAL A 83 12.55 -13.91 -1.32
N ASN A 84 13.11 -13.72 -2.51
CA ASN A 84 14.34 -14.38 -2.92
C ASN A 84 15.34 -13.34 -3.40
N ASN A 85 16.52 -13.32 -2.78
CA ASN A 85 17.64 -12.48 -3.14
C ASN A 85 18.87 -13.37 -3.40
N PRO A 86 19.42 -13.38 -4.63
CA PRO A 86 20.57 -14.22 -4.98
C PRO A 86 21.78 -14.05 -4.05
N ASP A 87 21.98 -12.85 -3.50
CA ASP A 87 23.16 -12.52 -2.68
C ASP A 87 22.90 -12.68 -1.17
N SER A 88 21.65 -12.54 -0.73
CA SER A 88 21.29 -12.47 0.70
C SER A 88 20.39 -13.62 1.17
N GLY A 89 20.06 -14.56 0.28
CA GLY A 89 19.25 -15.73 0.56
C GLY A 89 17.75 -15.51 0.33
N SER A 90 16.93 -16.34 0.98
CA SER A 90 15.47 -16.28 0.85
C SER A 90 14.82 -16.15 2.23
N ALA A 91 13.65 -15.52 2.25
CA ALA A 91 12.79 -15.44 3.42
C ALA A 91 11.38 -15.86 3.03
N THR A 92 10.77 -16.67 3.89
CA THR A 92 9.39 -17.12 3.74
C THR A 92 8.68 -16.95 5.07
N GLU A 93 7.45 -16.44 5.02
CA GLU A 93 6.61 -16.31 6.21
C GLU A 93 5.15 -16.64 5.89
N GLU A 94 4.48 -17.31 6.82
CA GLU A 94 3.10 -17.77 6.66
C GLU A 94 2.18 -17.09 7.67
N LEU A 95 1.01 -16.66 7.19
CA LEU A 95 0.00 -15.97 7.99
C LEU A 95 -1.37 -16.59 7.74
N SER A 96 -2.13 -16.79 8.82
CA SER A 96 -3.55 -17.11 8.72
C SER A 96 -4.34 -15.91 8.19
N ALA A 97 -5.27 -16.17 7.29
CA ALA A 97 -6.14 -15.17 6.71
C ALA A 97 -7.49 -15.80 6.33
N ASP A 98 -8.53 -14.99 6.22
CA ASP A 98 -9.83 -15.43 5.70
C ASP A 98 -9.83 -15.27 4.18
N TYR A 99 -9.83 -16.42 3.49
CA TYR A 99 -9.81 -16.56 2.04
C TYR A 99 -10.44 -17.89 1.63
N SER A 100 -11.36 -17.83 0.67
CA SER A 100 -12.14 -18.99 0.19
C SER A 100 -12.26 -19.07 -1.34
N SER A 101 -11.49 -18.28 -2.08
CA SER A 101 -11.46 -18.30 -3.54
C SER A 101 -10.33 -19.21 -4.07
N ASP A 102 -10.24 -19.36 -5.40
CA ASP A 102 -9.15 -20.13 -6.02
C ASP A 102 -7.76 -19.61 -5.60
N PRO A 103 -6.76 -20.49 -5.43
CA PRO A 103 -5.40 -20.07 -5.12
C PRO A 103 -4.85 -19.08 -6.15
N ILE A 104 -4.08 -18.10 -5.66
CA ILE A 104 -3.46 -17.06 -6.51
C ILE A 104 -2.05 -16.76 -6.03
N GLU A 105 -1.11 -16.62 -6.97
CA GLU A 105 0.20 -16.04 -6.72
C GLU A 105 0.27 -14.63 -7.34
N ILE A 106 0.74 -13.65 -6.57
CA ILE A 106 0.89 -12.27 -7.03
C ILE A 106 2.11 -11.61 -6.42
N GLY A 107 2.79 -10.77 -7.18
CA GLY A 107 3.97 -10.02 -6.74
C GLY A 107 3.66 -8.56 -6.46
N PHE A 108 4.18 -8.03 -5.35
CA PHE A 108 4.05 -6.62 -5.00
C PHE A 108 5.38 -6.00 -4.56
N ASN A 109 5.47 -4.68 -4.65
CA ASN A 109 6.54 -3.94 -3.97
C ASN A 109 6.24 -3.87 -2.46
N ALA A 110 7.16 -4.39 -1.64
CA ALA A 110 7.08 -4.41 -0.19
C ALA A 110 6.81 -3.02 0.40
N LYS A 111 7.44 -1.98 -0.15
CA LYS A 111 7.27 -0.61 0.34
C LYS A 111 5.83 -0.14 0.19
N TYR A 112 5.20 -0.42 -0.96
CA TYR A 112 3.80 -0.03 -1.18
C TYR A 112 2.83 -0.82 -0.29
N LEU A 113 3.11 -2.10 -0.05
CA LEU A 113 2.33 -2.89 0.93
C LEU A 113 2.44 -2.29 2.34
N LEU A 114 3.64 -1.94 2.79
CA LEU A 114 3.87 -1.33 4.11
C LEU A 114 3.24 0.07 4.19
N ASP A 115 3.39 0.90 3.17
CA ASP A 115 2.82 2.25 3.12
C ASP A 115 1.28 2.21 3.21
N VAL A 116 0.62 1.21 2.60
CA VAL A 116 -0.84 1.01 2.70
C VAL A 116 -1.24 0.41 4.05
N ALA A 117 -0.47 -0.55 4.58
CA ALA A 117 -0.77 -1.17 5.87
C ALA A 117 -0.53 -0.25 7.08
N ALA A 118 0.18 0.88 6.89
CA ALA A 118 0.46 1.87 7.94
C ALA A 118 -0.61 2.98 8.06
N GLN A 119 -1.59 3.02 7.16
CA GLN A 119 -2.74 3.96 7.23
C GLN A 119 -3.78 3.46 8.24
#